data_AF-A0A2S9F6K2-F1
#
_entry.id   AF-A0A2S9F6K2-F1
#
_cell.length_a   1.000
_cell.length_b   1.000
_cell.length_c   1.000
_cell.angle_alpha   90.00
_cell.angle_beta   90.00
_cell.angle_gamma   90.00
#
_symmetry.space_group_name_H-M   'P 1'
#
loop_
_entity.id
_entity.type
_entity.pdbx_description
1 polymer ?
#
loop_
_entity_poly.entity_id
_entity_poly.type
_entity_poly.pdbx_seq_one_letter_code
_entity_poly.pdbx_strand_id
1 'polypeptide(L)'
;HRAEIAVGVVVAVAAALIDVRSAIGFSSFGVLLYYAIANASAWTLGGRVVPAIGLIGCLTLAFTLPPASVLAGAAVVLVGMVAYAATRTTGDADRHGV
;
A
#
# COMPACT_ATOMS: atom_id res chain seq x y z
N HIS A 1 3.70 20.79 -0.67
CA HIS A 1 4.34 20.79 -1.99
C HIS A 1 5.54 19.84 -2.14
N ARG A 2 6.52 19.77 -1.21
CA ARG A 2 7.67 18.84 -1.35
C ARG A 2 7.28 17.37 -1.58
N ALA A 3 6.25 16.89 -0.87
CA ALA A 3 5.73 15.53 -1.05
C ALA A 3 5.10 15.31 -2.44
N GLU A 4 4.32 16.25 -2.95
CA GLU A 4 3.75 16.17 -4.31
C GLU A 4 4.83 16.11 -5.38
N ILE A 5 5.84 16.97 -5.27
CA ILE A 5 6.98 16.98 -6.22
C ILE A 5 7.70 15.64 -6.15
N ALA A 6 7.99 15.13 -4.95
CA ALA A 6 8.67 13.85 -4.78
C ALA A 6 7.88 12.70 -5.42
N VAL A 7 6.57 12.62 -5.17
CA VAL A 7 5.69 11.60 -5.78
C VAL A 7 5.64 11.76 -7.30
N GLY A 8 5.50 13.00 -7.80
CA GLY A 8 5.49 13.30 -9.23
C GLY A 8 6.77 12.85 -9.94
N VAL A 9 7.94 13.10 -9.33
CA VAL A 9 9.24 12.65 -9.85
C VAL A 9 9.32 11.12 -9.86
N VAL A 10 8.91 10.45 -8.78
CA VAL A 10 8.89 8.97 -8.72
C VAL A 10 8.00 8.39 -9.82
N VAL A 11 6.80 8.95 -10.02
CA VAL A 11 5.87 8.50 -11.06
C VAL A 11 6.43 8.77 -12.46
N ALA A 12 7.07 9.92 -12.69
CA ALA A 12 7.69 10.25 -13.98
C ALA A 12 8.84 9.30 -14.32
N VAL A 13 9.73 9.01 -13.36
CA VAL A 13 10.84 8.06 -13.51
C VAL A 13 10.30 6.65 -13.76
N ALA A 14 9.27 6.23 -13.02
CA ALA A 14 8.57 4.98 -13.28
C ALA A 14 8.07 4.94 -14.73
N ALA A 15 7.26 5.90 -15.17
CA ALA A 15 6.72 5.92 -16.52
C ALA A 15 7.79 5.92 -17.64
N ALA A 16 8.98 6.48 -17.38
CA ALA A 16 10.09 6.49 -18.32
C ALA A 16 10.85 5.15 -18.40
N LEU A 17 10.84 4.34 -17.34
CA LEU A 17 11.70 3.15 -17.21
C LEU A 17 10.93 1.81 -17.18
N ILE A 18 9.67 1.81 -16.74
CA ILE A 18 8.83 0.60 -16.66
C ILE A 18 7.69 0.65 -17.66
N ASP A 19 7.34 -0.52 -18.18
CA ASP A 19 6.19 -0.70 -19.06
C ASP A 19 4.91 -0.20 -18.38
N VAL A 20 4.14 0.60 -19.12
CA VAL A 20 2.92 1.24 -18.61
C VAL A 20 1.93 0.19 -18.09
N ARG A 21 1.88 -1.02 -18.66
CA ARG A 21 1.00 -2.08 -18.17
C ARG A 21 1.39 -2.57 -16.78
N SER A 22 2.68 -2.76 -16.54
CA SER A 22 3.20 -3.15 -15.22
C SER A 22 2.97 -2.03 -14.19
N ALA A 23 3.15 -0.77 -14.59
CA ALA A 23 2.89 0.40 -13.77
C ALA A 23 1.40 0.52 -13.38
N ILE A 24 0.49 0.31 -14.34
CA ILE A 24 -0.96 0.27 -14.08
C ILE A 24 -1.29 -0.87 -13.11
N GLY A 25 -0.76 -2.07 -13.33
CA GLY A 25 -0.97 -3.21 -12.44
C GLY A 25 -0.48 -2.94 -11.02
N PHE A 26 0.68 -2.31 -10.86
CA PHE A 26 1.21 -1.91 -9.55
C PHE A 26 0.28 -0.89 -8.86
N SER A 27 -0.20 0.11 -9.59
CA SER A 27 -1.15 1.09 -9.06
C SER A 27 -2.48 0.44 -8.65
N SER A 28 -3.03 -0.43 -9.48
CA SER A 28 -4.26 -1.18 -9.17
C SER A 28 -4.12 -2.06 -7.93
N PHE A 29 -2.97 -2.72 -7.74
CA PHE A 29 -2.69 -3.47 -6.50
C PHE A 29 -2.76 -2.55 -5.28
N GLY A 30 -2.13 -1.38 -5.33
CA GLY A 30 -2.16 -0.40 -4.25
C GLY A 30 -3.58 0.08 -3.92
N VAL A 31 -4.39 0.36 -4.94
CA VAL A 31 -5.81 0.75 -4.77
C VAL A 31 -6.63 -0.39 -4.15
N LEU A 32 -6.46 -1.63 -4.63
CA LEU A 32 -7.14 -2.80 -4.07
C LEU A 32 -6.74 -3.05 -2.62
N LEU A 33 -5.46 -2.89 -2.29
CA LEU A 33 -4.97 -3.01 -0.92
C LEU A 33 -5.55 -1.90 -0.02
N TYR A 34 -5.58 -0.67 -0.50
CA TYR A 34 -6.22 0.45 0.22
C TYR A 34 -7.69 0.13 0.52
N TYR A 35 -8.45 -0.34 -0.48
CA TYR A 35 -9.84 -0.71 -0.27
C TYR A 35 -9.99 -1.94 0.64
N ALA A 36 -9.10 -2.92 0.56
CA ALA A 36 -9.09 -4.05 1.49
C ALA A 36 -8.92 -3.56 2.94
N ILE A 37 -7.99 -2.64 3.19
CA ILE A 37 -7.76 -2.04 4.52
C ILE A 37 -8.99 -1.23 4.96
N ALA A 38 -9.60 -0.44 4.07
CA ALA A 38 -10.79 0.34 4.37
C ALA A 38 -11.98 -0.56 4.74
N ASN A 39 -12.18 -1.66 4.00
CA ASN A 39 -13.21 -2.65 4.31
C ASN A 39 -12.93 -3.38 5.63
N ALA A 40 -11.68 -3.78 5.88
CA ALA A 40 -11.29 -4.38 7.17
C ALA A 40 -11.57 -3.40 8.33
N SER A 41 -11.26 -2.12 8.15
CA SER A 41 -11.53 -1.07 9.14
C SER A 41 -13.03 -0.92 9.39
N ALA A 42 -13.85 -0.83 8.33
CA ALA A 42 -15.30 -0.74 8.46
C ALA A 42 -15.92 -1.98 9.15
N TRP A 43 -15.33 -3.16 8.98
CA TRP A 43 -15.74 -4.35 9.69
C TRP A 43 -15.53 -4.21 11.21
N THR A 44 -14.38 -3.67 11.63
CA THR A 44 -14.10 -3.40 13.05
C THR A 44 -15.04 -2.37 13.68
N LEU A 45 -15.62 -1.46 12.88
CA LEU A 45 -16.60 -0.46 13.32
C LEU A 45 -18.06 -0.96 13.33
N GLY A 46 -18.31 -2.25 13.08
CA GLY A 46 -19.64 -2.86 13.18
C GLY A 46 -20.38 -3.06 11.85
N GLY A 47 -19.77 -2.70 10.71
CA GLY A 47 -20.25 -3.14 9.40
C GLY A 47 -20.03 -4.64 9.24
N ARG A 48 -20.99 -5.40 8.68
CA ARG A 48 -20.88 -6.88 8.62
C ARG A 48 -20.79 -7.39 7.19
N VAL A 49 -21.88 -7.29 6.43
CA VAL A 49 -21.99 -7.94 5.12
C VAL A 49 -21.18 -7.22 4.05
N VAL A 50 -21.38 -5.91 3.89
CA VAL A 50 -20.72 -5.11 2.84
C VAL A 50 -19.19 -5.12 3.00
N PRO A 51 -18.61 -4.88 4.19
CA PRO A 51 -17.16 -4.86 4.34
C PRO A 51 -16.53 -6.25 4.16
N ALA A 52 -17.21 -7.32 4.59
CA ALA A 52 -16.70 -8.68 4.37
C ALA A 52 -16.63 -9.03 2.88
N ILE A 53 -17.68 -8.73 2.11
CA ILE A 53 -17.71 -8.96 0.66
C ILE A 53 -16.65 -8.09 -0.04
N GLY A 54 -16.57 -6.81 0.33
CA GLY A 54 -15.59 -5.89 -0.22
C GLY A 54 -14.15 -6.34 0.03
N LEU A 55 -13.85 -6.80 1.24
CA LEU A 55 -12.54 -7.35 1.60
C LEU A 55 -12.18 -8.58 0.76
N ILE A 56 -13.08 -9.56 0.68
CA ILE A 56 -12.87 -10.79 -0.10
C ILE A 56 -12.67 -10.46 -1.58
N GLY A 57 -13.49 -9.58 -2.14
CA GLY A 57 -13.41 -9.14 -3.54
C GLY A 57 -12.07 -8.45 -3.83
N CYS A 58 -11.64 -7.52 -2.98
CA CYS A 58 -10.37 -6.81 -3.14
C CYS A 58 -9.18 -7.76 -3.12
N LEU A 59 -9.14 -8.70 -2.17
CA LEU A 59 -8.06 -9.68 -2.07
C LEU A 59 -8.05 -10.62 -3.29
N THR A 60 -9.22 -11.12 -3.70
CA THR A 60 -9.34 -12.01 -4.86
C THR A 60 -8.83 -11.33 -6.13
N LEU A 61 -9.26 -10.09 -6.37
CA LEU A 61 -8.78 -9.29 -7.50
C LEU A 61 -7.27 -9.06 -7.39
N ALA A 62 -6.77 -8.68 -6.21
CA ALA A 62 -5.35 -8.42 -5.99
C ALA A 62 -4.46 -9.63 -6.30
N PHE A 63 -4.90 -10.85 -5.97
CA PHE A 63 -4.17 -12.09 -6.30
C PHE A 63 -4.35 -12.54 -7.76
N THR A 64 -5.35 -12.01 -8.47
CA THR A 64 -5.56 -12.29 -9.91
C THR A 64 -4.69 -11.39 -10.80
N LEU A 65 -4.11 -10.33 -10.25
CA LEU A 65 -3.21 -9.42 -10.98
C LEU A 65 -1.90 -10.10 -11.41
N PRO A 66 -1.18 -9.54 -12.40
CA PRO A 66 0.13 -10.03 -12.81
C PRO A 66 1.08 -10.20 -11.61
N PRO A 67 1.78 -11.34 -11.47
CA PRO A 67 2.57 -11.65 -10.28
C PRO A 67 3.70 -10.63 -10.05
N ALA A 68 4.26 -10.06 -11.13
CA ALA A 68 5.25 -9.00 -11.05
C ALA A 68 4.71 -7.76 -10.32
N SER A 69 3.47 -7.32 -10.60
CA SER A 69 2.84 -6.19 -9.93
C SER A 69 2.54 -6.49 -8.46
N VAL A 70 2.09 -7.71 -8.15
CA VAL A 70 1.79 -8.15 -6.79
C VAL A 70 3.06 -8.19 -5.93
N LEU A 71 4.14 -8.79 -6.45
CA LEU A 71 5.41 -8.90 -5.74
C LEU A 71 6.04 -7.52 -5.51
N ALA A 72 6.06 -6.65 -6.53
CA ALA A 72 6.56 -5.29 -6.40
C ALA A 72 5.74 -4.50 -5.37
N GLY A 73 4.41 -4.58 -5.44
CA GLY A 73 3.49 -3.96 -4.48
C GLY A 73 3.73 -4.44 -3.05
N ALA A 74 3.81 -5.76 -2.84
CA ALA A 74 4.07 -6.35 -1.53
C ALA A 74 5.44 -5.93 -0.98
N ALA A 75 6.48 -5.88 -1.82
CA ALA A 75 7.81 -5.42 -1.42
C ALA A 75 7.78 -3.95 -0.94
N VAL A 76 7.10 -3.06 -1.68
CA VAL A 76 6.95 -1.65 -1.27
C VAL A 76 6.24 -1.53 0.08
N VAL A 77 5.17 -2.31 0.29
CA VAL A 77 4.44 -2.34 1.56
C VAL A 77 5.34 -2.83 2.70
N LEU A 78 6.10 -3.91 2.49
CA LEU A 78 7.03 -4.43 3.49
C LEU A 78 8.11 -3.40 3.85
N VAL A 79 8.69 -2.72 2.86
CA VAL A 79 9.67 -1.64 3.10
C VAL A 79 9.03 -0.52 3.92
N GLY A 80 7.80 -0.11 3.59
CA GLY A 80 7.05 0.89 4.35
C GLY A 80 6.80 0.47 5.79
N MET A 81 6.41 -0.79 6.03
CA MET A 81 6.21 -1.35 7.37
C MET A 81 7.51 -1.36 8.18
N VAL A 82 8.63 -1.77 7.57
CA VAL A 82 9.94 -1.79 8.22
C VAL A 82 10.41 -0.37 8.55
N ALA A 83 10.28 0.58 7.62
CA ALA A 83 10.63 1.98 7.86
C ALA A 83 9.77 2.60 8.98
N TYR A 84 8.47 2.31 8.99
CA TYR A 84 7.57 2.72 10.07
C TYR A 84 7.96 2.10 11.42
N ALA A 85 8.30 0.80 11.43
CA ALA A 85 8.74 0.11 12.63
C ALA A 85 10.10 0.61 13.16
N ALA A 86 11.02 1.02 12.29
CA ALA A 86 12.31 1.58 12.69
C ALA A 86 12.19 3.02 13.22
N THR A 87 11.32 3.82 12.61
CA THR A 87 11.09 5.21 13.05
C THR A 87 10.31 5.27 14.36
N ARG A 88 9.34 4.37 14.57
CA ARG A 88 8.57 4.34 15.83
C ARG A 88 9.43 3.95 17.04
N THR A 89 10.38 3.02 16.88
CA THR A 89 11.27 2.59 17.98
C THR A 89 12.29 3.67 18.33
N THR A 90 12.74 4.44 17.34
CA THR A 90 13.64 5.59 17.56
C THR A 90 12.95 6.71 18.35
N GLY A 91 11.64 6.92 18.15
CA GLY A 91 10.86 7.91 18.92
C GLY A 91 10.59 7.55 20.39
N ASP A 92 10.60 6.27 20.76
CA ASP A 92 10.51 5.83 22.16
C ASP A 92 11.87 5.91 22.88
N ALA A 93 12.99 5.72 22.16
CA ALA A 93 14.33 5.86 22.72
C ALA A 93 14.64 7.30 23.17
N ASP A 94 14.08 8.31 22.48
CA ASP A 94 14.26 9.74 22.80
C ASP A 94 13.42 10.18 24.03
N ARG A 95 12.41 9.41 24.44
CA ARG A 95 11.51 9.73 25.57
C ARG A 95 11.95 9.21 26.93
N HIS A 96 12.83 8.22 26.98
CA HIS A 96 13.35 7.63 28.23
C HIS A 96 14.74 8.14 28.63
N GLY A 97 15.29 9.11 27.89
CA GLY A 97 16.60 9.72 28.13
C GLY A 97 16.57 11.16 28.68
N VAL A 98 15.42 11.64 29.19
CA VAL A 98 15.28 12.93 29.90
C VAL A 98 14.80 12.70 31.32
#